data_AF-A0A6N3J935-F1
#
_entry.id   AF-A0A6N3J935-F1
#
_cell.length_a   1.000
_cell.length_b   1.000
_cell.length_c   1.000
_cell.angle_alpha   90.00
_cell.angle_beta   90.00
_cell.angle_gamma   90.00
#
_symmetry.space_group_name_H-M   'P 1'
#
loop_
_entity.id
_entity.type
_entity.pdbx_description
1 polymer ?
#
loop_
_entity_poly.entity_id
_entity_poly.type
_entity_poly.pdbx_seq_one_letter_code
_entity_poly.pdbx_strand_id
1 'polypeptide(L)'
;MVLSMEMTTYDMSTWENIASWVLLLLGGLPLLIYPFVVFANLMLLAGHKSTYKPPLFNRLMNQGFIWGSFIYPAIYIPLYKIAIQLQSNQTLIYAALPVAYLALLAVCFRYMNAPLKP
;
A
#
# COMPACT_ATOMS: atom_id res chain seq x y z
N MET A 1 41.60 -10.72 5.01
CA MET A 1 40.87 -9.72 4.22
C MET A 1 39.77 -10.34 3.37
N VAL A 2 39.98 -11.51 2.74
CA VAL A 2 38.91 -12.25 2.02
C VAL A 2 37.81 -12.76 2.96
N LEU A 3 38.16 -13.31 4.12
CA LEU A 3 37.20 -13.78 5.14
C LEU A 3 36.30 -12.68 5.72
N SER A 4 36.79 -11.45 5.87
CA SER A 4 35.95 -10.34 6.36
C SER A 4 34.98 -9.87 5.27
N MET A 5 35.36 -10.03 4.00
CA MET A 5 34.58 -9.59 2.84
C MET A 5 33.42 -10.55 2.55
N GLU A 6 33.65 -11.87 2.63
CA GLU A 6 32.59 -12.90 2.48
C GLU A 6 31.58 -12.87 3.63
N MET A 7 32.04 -12.57 4.85
CA MET A 7 31.18 -12.46 6.03
C MET A 7 30.23 -11.24 5.92
N THR A 8 30.72 -10.10 5.42
CA THR A 8 29.86 -8.93 5.17
C THR A 8 28.84 -9.11 4.05
N THR A 9 29.17 -9.86 2.99
CA THR A 9 28.22 -10.07 1.87
C THR A 9 27.11 -11.06 2.24
N TYR A 10 27.42 -12.05 3.07
CA TYR A 10 26.42 -13.00 3.56
C TYR A 10 25.38 -12.31 4.44
N ASP A 11 25.83 -11.51 5.42
CA ASP A 11 24.97 -10.73 6.32
C ASP A 11 24.08 -9.75 5.52
N MET A 12 24.67 -8.95 4.62
CA MET A 12 23.92 -7.98 3.81
C MET A 12 22.81 -8.63 2.98
N SER A 13 23.09 -9.77 2.34
CA SER A 13 22.10 -10.50 1.54
C SER A 13 20.96 -11.11 2.38
N THR A 14 21.21 -11.49 3.63
CA THR A 14 20.18 -12.03 4.52
C THR A 14 19.27 -10.92 5.03
N TRP A 15 19.83 -9.76 5.38
CA TRP A 15 19.05 -8.58 5.80
C TRP A 15 18.15 -8.04 4.68
N GLU A 16 18.65 -7.96 3.44
CA GLU A 16 17.86 -7.53 2.28
C GLU A 16 16.67 -8.46 2.01
N ASN A 17 16.88 -9.77 2.17
CA ASN A 17 15.81 -10.76 2.03
C ASN A 17 14.75 -10.60 3.13
N ILE A 18 15.17 -10.50 4.40
CA ILE A 18 14.24 -10.30 5.52
C ILE A 18 13.45 -9.00 5.34
N ALA A 19 14.13 -7.90 4.99
CA ALA A 19 13.49 -6.61 4.76
C ALA A 19 12.46 -6.68 3.63
N SER A 20 12.77 -7.36 2.53
CA SER A 20 11.84 -7.56 1.41
C SER A 20 10.59 -8.35 1.83
N TRP A 21 10.76 -9.41 2.61
CA TRP A 21 9.64 -10.18 3.16
C TRP A 21 8.78 -9.36 4.12
N VAL A 22 9.40 -8.58 5.00
CA VAL A 22 8.68 -7.67 5.91
C VAL A 22 7.89 -6.62 5.13
N LEU A 23 8.47 -6.02 4.10
CA LEU A 23 7.81 -5.05 3.21
C LEU A 23 6.63 -5.66 2.46
N LEU A 24 6.78 -6.90 1.95
CA LEU A 24 5.68 -7.62 1.32
C LEU A 24 4.57 -7.93 2.33
N LEU A 25 4.89 -8.39 3.54
CA LEU A 25 3.88 -8.64 4.58
C LEU A 25 3.13 -7.37 4.98
N LEU A 26 3.85 -6.25 5.16
CA LEU A 26 3.26 -4.93 5.40
C LEU A 26 2.39 -4.47 4.24
N GLY A 27 2.84 -4.72 3.01
CA GLY A 27 2.08 -4.46 1.79
C GLY A 27 0.81 -5.33 1.67
N GLY A 28 0.86 -6.58 2.11
CA GLY A 28 -0.25 -7.52 2.04
C GLY A 28 -1.29 -7.33 3.16
N LEU A 29 -0.91 -6.70 4.28
CA LEU A 29 -1.78 -6.53 5.45
C LEU A 29 -3.11 -5.81 5.10
N PRO A 30 -3.09 -4.74 4.30
CA PRO A 30 -4.32 -4.04 3.93
C PRO A 30 -5.22 -4.84 2.98
N LEU A 31 -4.71 -5.82 2.23
CA LEU A 31 -5.56 -6.69 1.39
C LEU A 31 -6.66 -7.40 2.19
N LEU A 32 -6.38 -7.70 3.46
CA LEU A 32 -7.34 -8.38 4.35
C LEU A 32 -8.47 -7.44 4.81
N ILE A 33 -8.17 -6.15 4.95
CA ILE A 33 -9.09 -5.15 5.54
C ILE A 33 -9.82 -4.37 4.44
N TYR A 34 -9.19 -4.17 3.27
CA TYR A 34 -9.72 -3.34 2.20
C TYR A 34 -11.09 -3.74 1.65
N PRO A 35 -11.44 -5.03 1.49
CA PRO A 35 -12.79 -5.41 1.09
C PRO A 35 -13.85 -4.85 2.04
N PHE A 36 -13.61 -4.93 3.35
CA PHE A 36 -14.52 -4.40 4.37
C PHE A 36 -14.62 -2.87 4.32
N VAL A 37 -13.49 -2.17 4.09
CA VAL A 37 -13.45 -0.71 3.97
C VAL A 37 -14.20 -0.24 2.72
N VAL A 38 -14.05 -0.94 1.58
CA VAL A 38 -14.78 -0.63 0.35
C VAL A 38 -16.28 -0.88 0.55
N PHE A 39 -16.68 -2.00 1.15
CA PHE A 39 -18.09 -2.27 1.47
C PHE A 39 -18.69 -1.23 2.43
N ALA A 40 -17.96 -0.85 3.49
CA ALA A 40 -18.39 0.19 4.41
C ALA A 40 -18.57 1.54 3.71
N ASN A 41 -17.63 1.92 2.84
CA ASN A 41 -17.73 3.14 2.05
C ASN A 41 -18.90 3.11 1.05
N LEU A 42 -19.14 1.99 0.37
CA LEU A 42 -20.29 1.83 -0.53
C LEU A 42 -21.62 1.90 0.22
N MET A 43 -21.70 1.26 1.40
CA MET A 43 -22.88 1.32 2.26
C MET A 43 -23.14 2.75 2.77
N LEU A 44 -22.08 3.47 3.14
CA LEU A 44 -22.16 4.88 3.53
C LEU A 44 -22.64 5.75 2.37
N LEU A 45 -22.14 5.51 1.15
CA LEU A 45 -22.52 6.23 -0.07
C LEU A 45 -23.97 5.95 -0.48
N ALA A 46 -24.43 4.71 -0.34
CA ALA A 46 -25.81 4.31 -0.64
C ALA A 46 -26.82 4.82 0.40
N GLY A 47 -26.40 4.95 1.67
CA GLY A 47 -27.26 5.42 2.76
C GLY A 47 -27.35 6.94 2.90
N HIS A 48 -26.40 7.71 2.37
CA HIS A 48 -26.37 9.17 2.53
C HIS A 48 -27.16 9.91 1.44
N LYS A 49 -28.42 10.26 1.74
CA LYS A 49 -29.05 11.49 1.23
C LYS A 49 -28.42 12.69 1.95
N SER A 50 -27.19 13.04 1.58
CA SER A 50 -26.49 14.16 2.21
C SER A 50 -26.98 15.50 1.63
N THR A 51 -27.67 16.28 2.45
CA THR A 51 -28.01 17.70 2.19
C THR A 51 -26.74 18.59 2.15
N TYR A 52 -25.61 18.10 2.67
CA TYR A 52 -24.32 18.79 2.65
C TYR A 52 -23.44 18.25 1.53
N LYS A 53 -23.04 19.11 0.58
CA LYS A 53 -22.11 18.74 -0.49
C LYS A 53 -20.68 18.90 0.04
N PRO A 54 -19.94 17.80 0.30
CA PRO A 54 -18.55 17.94 0.66
C PRO A 54 -17.79 18.62 -0.50
N PRO A 55 -16.78 19.44 -0.18
CA PRO A 55 -15.97 20.13 -1.17
C PRO A 55 -15.35 19.15 -2.16
N LEU A 56 -15.19 19.61 -3.41
CA LEU A 56 -14.75 18.79 -4.55
C LEU A 56 -13.45 18.01 -4.26
N PHE A 57 -12.51 18.64 -3.54
CA PHE A 57 -11.25 18.01 -3.15
C PHE A 57 -11.45 16.76 -2.28
N ASN A 58 -12.28 16.84 -1.24
CA ASN A 58 -12.58 15.70 -0.37
C ASN A 58 -13.35 14.59 -1.11
N ARG A 59 -14.22 14.95 -2.07
CA ARG A 59 -14.88 13.94 -2.93
C ARG A 59 -13.87 13.23 -3.83
N LEU A 60 -12.93 13.95 -4.41
CA LEU A 60 -11.89 13.39 -5.27
C LEU A 60 -10.95 12.47 -4.47
N MET A 61 -10.56 12.87 -3.26
CA MET A 61 -9.74 12.06 -2.35
C MET A 61 -10.49 10.80 -1.89
N ASN A 62 -11.79 10.90 -1.59
CA ASN A 62 -12.62 9.74 -1.23
C ASN A 62 -12.73 8.75 -2.41
N GLN A 63 -13.08 9.24 -3.61
CA GLN A 63 -13.16 8.40 -4.80
C GLN A 63 -11.80 7.79 -5.16
N GLY A 64 -10.72 8.58 -5.12
CA GLY A 64 -9.36 8.12 -5.35
C GLY A 64 -8.92 7.07 -4.34
N PHE A 65 -9.27 7.24 -3.06
CA PHE A 65 -9.02 6.23 -2.04
C PHE A 65 -9.80 4.95 -2.32
N ILE A 66 -11.11 5.01 -2.60
CA ILE A 66 -11.95 3.83 -2.87
C ILE A 66 -11.44 3.08 -4.10
N TRP A 67 -11.23 3.78 -5.23
CA TRP A 67 -10.76 3.16 -6.46
C TRP A 67 -9.32 2.66 -6.36
N GLY A 68 -8.43 3.42 -5.73
CA GLY A 68 -7.05 3.00 -5.51
C GLY A 68 -6.97 1.76 -4.60
N SER A 69 -7.79 1.73 -3.56
CA SER A 69 -7.94 0.56 -2.68
C SER A 69 -8.48 -0.68 -3.42
N PHE A 70 -9.41 -0.48 -4.36
CA PHE A 70 -9.97 -1.55 -5.17
C PHE A 70 -8.96 -2.11 -6.19
N ILE A 71 -8.12 -1.24 -6.76
CA ILE A 71 -7.07 -1.63 -7.71
C ILE A 71 -5.86 -2.23 -6.98
N TYR A 72 -5.65 -1.92 -5.71
CA TYR A 72 -4.48 -2.35 -4.93
C TYR A 72 -4.20 -3.87 -4.99
N PRO A 73 -5.17 -4.79 -4.83
CA PRO A 73 -4.93 -6.22 -4.99
C PRO A 73 -4.41 -6.60 -6.38
N ALA A 74 -4.94 -5.95 -7.43
CA ALA A 74 -4.53 -6.20 -8.80
C ALA A 74 -3.09 -5.74 -9.09
N ILE A 75 -2.58 -4.76 -8.32
CA ILE A 75 -1.19 -4.31 -8.37
C ILE A 75 -0.31 -5.21 -7.48
N TYR A 76 -0.72 -5.46 -6.24
CA TYR A 76 0.06 -6.20 -5.25
C TYR A 76 0.35 -7.65 -5.68
N ILE A 77 -0.65 -8.38 -6.22
CA ILE A 77 -0.49 -9.79 -6.60
C ILE A 77 0.61 -10.03 -7.66
N PRO A 78 0.64 -9.32 -8.80
CA PRO A 78 1.71 -9.50 -9.79
C PRO A 78 3.07 -9.06 -9.24
N LEU A 79 3.13 -7.97 -8.47
CA LEU A 79 4.36 -7.52 -7.82
C LEU A 79 4.92 -8.54 -6.82
N TYR A 80 4.07 -9.16 -6.02
CA TYR A 80 4.43 -10.24 -5.11
C TYR A 80 4.97 -11.46 -5.87
N LYS A 81 4.31 -11.85 -6.98
CA LYS A 81 4.78 -12.96 -7.82
C LYS A 81 6.16 -12.68 -8.44
N ILE A 82 6.37 -11.47 -8.94
CA ILE A 82 7.67 -11.05 -9.51
C ILE A 82 8.74 -11.04 -8.41
N ALA A 83 8.44 -10.47 -7.24
CA ALA A 83 9.37 -10.40 -6.12
C ALA A 83 9.84 -11.79 -5.63
N ILE A 84 8.98 -12.81 -5.66
CA ILE A 84 9.37 -14.19 -5.31
C ILE A 84 10.21 -14.86 -6.39
N GLN A 85 9.97 -14.54 -7.66
CA GLN A 85 10.71 -15.11 -8.78
C GLN A 85 12.11 -14.52 -8.92
N LEU A 86 12.33 -13.30 -8.42
CA LEU A 86 13.64 -12.67 -8.40
C LEU A 86 14.39 -13.03 -7.10
N GLN A 87 15.52 -13.75 -7.24
CA GLN A 87 16.51 -13.94 -6.17
C GLN A 87 17.63 -12.90 -6.27
N SER A 88 17.27 -11.62 -6.46
CA SER A 88 18.23 -10.56 -6.76
C SER A 88 17.92 -9.30 -5.97
N ASN A 89 18.88 -8.37 -5.97
CA ASN A 89 18.81 -7.07 -5.29
C ASN A 89 17.61 -6.21 -5.75
N GLN A 90 16.98 -6.54 -6.88
CA GLN A 90 15.78 -5.88 -7.39
C GLN A 90 14.51 -6.24 -6.61
N THR A 91 14.49 -7.34 -5.84
CA THR A 91 13.36 -7.78 -5.04
C THR A 91 12.93 -6.73 -4.02
N LEU A 92 13.89 -5.96 -3.49
CA LEU A 92 13.64 -4.89 -2.54
C LEU A 92 12.86 -3.72 -3.15
N ILE A 93 13.11 -3.40 -4.42
CA ILE A 93 12.39 -2.35 -5.17
C ILE A 93 10.94 -2.77 -5.39
N TYR A 94 10.72 -4.02 -5.82
CA TYR A 94 9.39 -4.58 -6.03
C TYR A 94 8.62 -4.75 -4.72
N ALA A 95 9.31 -5.00 -3.60
CA ALA A 95 8.70 -5.06 -2.27
C ALA A 95 8.39 -3.66 -1.69
N ALA A 96 9.16 -2.64 -2.04
CA ALA A 96 8.93 -1.26 -1.61
C ALA A 96 7.77 -0.58 -2.36
N LEU A 97 7.52 -0.95 -3.63
CA LEU A 97 6.47 -0.34 -4.46
C LEU A 97 5.06 -0.41 -3.84
N PRO A 98 4.61 -1.56 -3.31
CA PRO A 98 3.31 -1.65 -2.64
C PRO A 98 3.24 -0.78 -1.39
N VAL A 99 4.33 -0.69 -0.62
CA VAL A 99 4.39 0.15 0.58
C VAL A 99 4.31 1.63 0.21
N ALA A 100 4.99 2.05 -0.87
CA ALA A 100 4.86 3.41 -1.39
C ALA A 100 3.43 3.71 -1.86
N TYR A 101 2.76 2.75 -2.50
CA TYR A 101 1.36 2.89 -2.90
C TYR A 101 0.42 3.01 -1.68
N LEU A 102 0.68 2.25 -0.62
CA LEU A 102 -0.05 2.38 0.65
C LEU A 102 0.16 3.75 1.29
N ALA A 103 1.38 4.31 1.22
CA ALA A 103 1.62 5.67 1.71
C ALA A 103 0.78 6.71 0.95
N LEU A 104 0.65 6.57 -0.38
CA LEU A 104 -0.25 7.40 -1.18
C LEU A 104 -1.72 7.22 -0.76
N LEU A 105 -2.17 5.99 -0.54
CA LEU A 105 -3.54 5.75 -0.06
C LEU A 105 -3.77 6.31 1.35
N ALA A 106 -2.79 6.22 2.25
CA ALA A 106 -2.85 6.81 3.57
C ALA A 106 -2.97 8.34 3.52
N VAL A 107 -2.27 8.97 2.57
CA VAL A 107 -2.41 10.41 2.27
C VAL A 107 -3.85 10.70 1.82
N CYS A 108 -4.38 9.97 0.84
CA CYS A 108 -5.76 10.14 0.38
C CYS A 108 -6.78 9.98 1.53
N PHE A 109 -6.58 8.98 2.40
CA PHE A 109 -7.42 8.75 3.57
C PHE A 109 -7.36 9.92 4.57
N ARG A 110 -6.16 10.44 4.85
CA ARG A 110 -5.99 11.59 5.75
C ARG A 110 -6.73 12.84 5.24
N TYR A 111 -6.68 13.08 3.94
CA TYR A 111 -7.33 14.25 3.33
C TYR A 111 -8.83 14.04 3.05
N MET A 112 -9.34 12.80 3.09
CA MET A 112 -10.77 12.51 2.94
C MET A 112 -11.60 13.12 4.08
N ASN A 113 -11.11 13.03 5.32
CA ASN A 113 -11.82 13.45 6.53
C ASN A 113 -11.27 14.73 7.16
N ALA A 114 -10.25 15.37 6.56
CA ALA A 114 -9.74 16.62 7.08
C ALA A 114 -10.86 17.68 7.02
N PRO A 115 -11.29 18.27 8.16
CA PRO A 115 -12.13 19.44 8.10
C PRO A 115 -11.32 20.51 7.37
N LEU A 116 -11.80 20.95 6.22
CA LEU A 116 -11.27 22.17 5.62
C LEU A 116 -11.51 23.25 6.65
N LYS A 117 -10.40 23.75 7.21
CA LYS A 117 -10.40 24.83 8.18
C LYS A 117 -11.31 25.94 7.61
N PRO A 118 -12.25 26.48 8.40
CA PRO A 118 -13.20 27.48 7.94
C PRO A 118 -12.51 28.71 7.36
#